data_AF-A0A0R1ZKY8-F1
#
_entry.id   AF-A0A0R1ZKY8-F1
#
_cell.length_a   1.000
_cell.length_b   1.000
_cell.length_c   1.000
_cell.angle_alpha   90.00
_cell.angle_beta   90.00
_cell.angle_gamma   90.00
#
_symmetry.space_group_name_H-M   'P 1'
#
loop_
_entity.id
_entity.type
_entity.pdbx_description
1 polymer ?
#
loop_
_entity_poly.entity_id
_entity_poly.type
_entity_poly.pdbx_seq_one_letter_code
_entity_poly.pdbx_strand_id
1 'polypeptide(L)'
;MLSALGFIMIGGIILAVVALIMLIIASIRKQPKKLSIILLVIGIALPIAATVVGLVVSPDSADYTVTTKAEGKDFIDNATTKKVRGKTLEFKVTEVGDESQMGVGLAAPGGFNVLLPVTKEARKIKVGDTVTVECNAVGDTFGIPAVSATLE
;
A
#
# COMPACT_ATOMS: atom_id res chain seq x y z
N MET A 1 -30.17 9.24 4.41
CA MET A 1 -29.19 8.55 3.54
C MET A 1 -28.43 7.55 4.40
N LEU A 2 -28.88 6.28 4.46
CA LEU A 2 -28.02 5.21 4.96
C LEU A 2 -26.87 5.09 3.95
N SER A 3 -25.66 5.45 4.38
CA SER A 3 -24.48 5.40 3.53
C SER A 3 -24.27 3.98 3.00
N ALA A 4 -23.80 3.85 1.76
CA ALA A 4 -23.46 2.56 1.14
C ALA A 4 -22.52 1.72 2.04
N LEU A 5 -21.72 2.37 2.87
CA LEU A 5 -20.88 1.77 3.92
C LEU A 5 -21.68 0.95 4.95
N GLY A 6 -22.86 1.42 5.36
CA GLY A 6 -23.74 0.68 6.28
C GLY A 6 -24.27 -0.61 5.67
N PHE A 7 -24.63 -0.59 4.38
CA PHE A 7 -25.07 -1.78 3.65
C PHE A 7 -23.94 -2.80 3.45
N ILE A 8 -22.71 -2.34 3.18
CA ILE A 8 -21.54 -3.20 3.00
C ILE A 8 -21.16 -3.90 4.32
N MET A 9 -21.16 -3.16 5.43
CA MET A 9 -20.83 -3.72 6.76
C MET A 9 -21.88 -4.74 7.21
N ILE A 10 -23.17 -4.41 7.09
CA ILE A 10 -24.25 -5.33 7.47
C ILE A 10 -24.26 -6.56 6.54
N GLY A 11 -24.07 -6.36 5.23
CA GLY A 11 -23.98 -7.44 4.25
C GLY A 11 -22.80 -8.38 4.50
N GLY A 12 -21.63 -7.85 4.83
CA GLY A 12 -20.44 -8.65 5.14
C GLY A 12 -20.59 -9.49 6.40
N ILE A 13 -21.21 -8.94 7.46
CA ILE A 13 -21.48 -9.68 8.71
C ILE A 13 -22.46 -10.83 8.45
N ILE A 14 -23.53 -10.59 7.69
CA ILE A 14 -24.51 -11.63 7.36
C ILE A 14 -23.84 -12.76 6.56
N LEU A 15 -23.00 -12.43 5.58
CA LEU A 15 -22.25 -13.41 4.78
C LEU A 15 -21.30 -14.25 5.63
N ALA A 16 -20.59 -13.62 6.58
CA ALA A 16 -19.69 -14.32 7.51
C ALA A 16 -20.45 -15.30 8.43
N VAL A 17 -21.64 -14.90 8.92
CA VAL A 17 -22.49 -15.75 9.76
C VAL A 17 -23.03 -16.95 8.96
N VAL A 18 -23.48 -16.74 7.71
CA VAL A 18 -23.95 -17.83 6.84
C VAL A 18 -22.81 -18.81 6.53
N ALA A 19 -21.61 -18.31 6.24
CA ALA A 19 -20.43 -19.14 6.00
C ALA A 19 -20.03 -19.96 7.24
N LEU A 20 -20.13 -19.37 8.44
CA LEU A 20 -19.86 -20.06 9.70
C LEU A 20 -20.87 -21.21 9.94
N ILE A 21 -22.16 -20.96 9.70
CA ILE A 21 -23.23 -21.97 9.86
C ILE A 21 -23.02 -23.12 8.87
N MET A 22 -22.72 -22.83 7.60
CA MET A 22 -22.40 -23.86 6.61
C MET A 22 -21.16 -24.67 7.00
N LEU A 23 -20.14 -24.03 7.60
CA LEU A 23 -18.92 -24.69 8.05
C LEU A 23 -19.16 -25.63 9.24
N ILE A 24 -20.06 -25.27 10.14
CA ILE A 24 -20.51 -26.12 11.25
C ILE A 24 -21.29 -27.32 10.70
N ILE A 25 -22.25 -27.10 9.80
CA ILE A 25 -23.04 -28.19 9.18
C ILE A 25 -22.14 -29.15 8.37
N ALA A 26 -21.19 -28.61 7.60
CA ALA A 26 -20.22 -29.41 6.85
C ALA A 26 -19.28 -30.21 7.77
N SER A 27 -18.92 -29.66 8.94
CA SER A 27 -18.13 -30.37 9.95
C SER A 27 -18.90 -31.53 10.59
N ILE A 28 -20.22 -31.38 10.78
CA ILE A 28 -21.08 -32.43 11.33
C ILE A 28 -21.39 -33.51 10.27
N ARG A 29 -21.58 -33.14 9.00
CA ARG A 29 -21.99 -34.07 7.92
C ARG A 29 -20.85 -34.77 7.17
N LYS A 30 -19.57 -34.57 7.55
CA LYS A 30 -18.37 -35.16 6.90
C LYS A 30 -18.33 -34.99 5.36
N GLN A 31 -18.91 -33.92 4.83
CA GLN A 31 -18.85 -33.56 3.40
C GLN A 31 -17.52 -32.83 3.10
N PRO A 32 -17.07 -32.76 1.82
CA PRO A 32 -15.78 -32.17 1.47
C PRO A 32 -15.71 -30.70 1.91
N LYS A 33 -14.90 -30.45 2.95
CA LYS A 33 -14.74 -29.15 3.64
C LYS A 33 -14.10 -28.05 2.78
N LYS A 34 -13.66 -28.38 1.55
CA LYS A 34 -12.89 -27.48 0.67
C LYS A 34 -13.67 -26.22 0.30
N LEU A 35 -14.95 -26.34 -0.05
CA LEU A 35 -15.81 -25.21 -0.42
C LEU A 35 -16.12 -24.28 0.75
N SER A 36 -16.32 -24.84 1.95
CA SER A 36 -16.67 -24.06 3.14
C SER A 36 -15.47 -23.28 3.70
N ILE A 37 -14.26 -23.80 3.55
CA ILE A 37 -13.02 -23.08 3.93
C ILE A 37 -12.73 -21.94 2.95
N ILE A 38 -12.93 -22.15 1.64
CA ILE A 38 -12.76 -21.09 0.63
C ILE A 38 -13.74 -19.93 0.88
N LEU A 39 -15.01 -20.23 1.19
CA LEU A 39 -16.01 -19.22 1.54
C LEU A 39 -15.69 -18.49 2.85
N LEU A 40 -15.12 -19.17 3.85
CA LEU A 40 -14.68 -18.54 5.10
C LEU A 40 -13.50 -17.58 4.86
N VAL A 41 -12.54 -17.97 4.01
CA VAL A 41 -11.41 -17.11 3.63
C VAL A 41 -11.89 -15.87 2.88
N ILE A 42 -12.82 -16.01 1.94
CA ILE A 42 -13.39 -14.86 1.22
C ILE A 42 -14.20 -13.96 2.16
N GLY A 43 -15.00 -14.55 3.07
CA GLY A 43 -15.83 -13.81 4.03
C GLY A 43 -15.04 -13.05 5.10
N ILE A 44 -13.80 -13.47 5.40
CA ILE A 44 -12.87 -12.75 6.28
C ILE A 44 -11.99 -11.77 5.49
N ALA A 45 -11.59 -12.12 4.26
CA ALA A 45 -10.75 -11.26 3.43
C ALA A 45 -11.47 -9.98 2.96
N LEU A 46 -12.77 -10.04 2.69
CA LEU A 46 -13.57 -8.88 2.30
C LEU A 46 -13.62 -7.76 3.36
N PRO A 47 -13.95 -8.03 4.64
CA PRO A 47 -13.92 -7.02 5.68
C PRO A 47 -12.49 -6.61 6.06
N ILE A 48 -11.47 -7.48 5.96
CA ILE A 48 -10.08 -7.06 6.20
C ILE A 48 -9.56 -6.15 5.08
N ALA A 49 -9.89 -6.41 3.81
CA ALA A 49 -9.56 -5.48 2.73
C ALA A 49 -10.26 -4.13 2.93
N ALA A 50 -11.50 -4.11 3.44
CA ALA A 50 -12.21 -2.88 3.77
C ALA A 50 -11.68 -2.17 5.03
N THR A 51 -11.24 -2.90 6.06
CA THR A 51 -10.68 -2.30 7.29
C THR A 51 -9.22 -1.91 7.14
N VAL A 52 -8.42 -2.57 6.29
CA VAL A 52 -7.04 -2.13 6.00
C VAL A 52 -7.05 -0.89 5.10
N VAL A 53 -8.04 -0.72 4.23
CA VAL A 53 -8.26 0.55 3.51
C VAL A 53 -8.89 1.62 4.43
N GLY A 54 -9.62 1.22 5.47
CA GLY A 54 -10.31 2.14 6.41
C GLY A 54 -9.57 2.52 7.69
N LEU A 55 -8.49 1.83 8.08
CA LEU A 55 -7.68 2.14 9.27
C LEU A 55 -6.47 3.04 8.96
N VAL A 56 -6.22 3.38 7.70
CA VAL A 56 -5.27 4.43 7.31
C VAL A 56 -6.04 5.74 7.07
N VAL A 57 -6.86 6.13 8.04
CA VAL A 57 -7.46 7.46 8.08
C VAL A 57 -7.33 7.90 9.54
N SER A 58 -6.19 8.45 9.95
CA SER A 58 -5.92 9.91 10.03
C SER A 58 -4.57 10.14 10.75
N PRO A 59 -3.87 11.30 10.66
CA PRO A 59 -4.14 12.52 9.90
C PRO A 59 -2.87 13.08 9.19
N ASP A 60 -2.66 12.75 7.93
CA ASP A 60 -1.97 13.56 6.91
C ASP A 60 -1.94 12.67 5.67
N SER A 61 -2.99 12.73 4.86
CA SER A 61 -3.06 11.91 3.66
C SER A 61 -1.93 12.34 2.75
N ALA A 62 -0.93 11.48 2.55
CA ALA A 62 0.13 11.77 1.59
C ALA A 62 -0.51 12.16 0.24
N ASP A 63 -0.01 13.22 -0.40
CA ASP A 63 -0.56 13.70 -1.67
C ASP A 63 -0.57 12.61 -2.76
N TYR A 64 0.37 11.66 -2.65
CA TYR A 64 0.50 10.51 -3.52
C TYR A 64 0.76 9.25 -2.70
N THR A 65 0.12 8.14 -3.09
CA THR A 65 0.39 6.82 -2.53
C THR A 65 0.71 5.86 -3.66
N VAL A 66 1.82 5.14 -3.54
CA VAL A 66 2.27 4.14 -4.51
C VAL A 66 2.45 2.78 -3.82
N THR A 67 1.48 1.91 -4.01
CA THR A 67 1.47 0.55 -3.45
C THR A 67 1.66 -0.53 -4.51
N THR A 68 1.32 -0.22 -5.77
CA THR A 68 1.42 -1.15 -6.90
C THR A 68 2.32 -0.62 -8.01
N LYS A 69 2.78 -1.54 -8.89
CA LYS A 69 3.58 -1.17 -10.06
C LYS A 69 2.85 -0.24 -11.03
N ALA A 70 1.52 -0.40 -11.16
CA ALA A 70 0.72 0.43 -12.05
C ALA A 70 0.65 1.88 -11.54
N GLU A 71 0.33 2.06 -10.24
CA GLU A 71 0.29 3.38 -9.59
C GLU A 71 1.62 4.12 -9.69
N GLY A 72 2.74 3.41 -9.52
CA GLY A 72 4.06 4.04 -9.60
C GLY A 72 4.46 4.43 -11.02
N LYS A 73 4.05 3.63 -12.01
CA LYS A 73 4.24 3.98 -13.42
C LYS A 73 3.39 5.20 -13.79
N ASP A 74 2.12 5.21 -13.39
CA ASP A 74 1.23 6.35 -13.61
C ASP A 74 1.73 7.61 -12.90
N PHE A 75 2.26 7.46 -11.68
CA PHE A 75 2.87 8.56 -10.94
C PHE A 75 4.04 9.15 -11.74
N ILE A 76 5.02 8.34 -12.15
CA ILE A 76 6.19 8.83 -12.89
C ILE A 76 5.84 9.39 -14.26
N ASP A 77 4.94 8.75 -15.00
CA ASP A 77 4.51 9.22 -16.32
C ASP A 77 3.83 10.62 -16.22
N ASN A 78 3.25 10.95 -15.06
CA ASN A 78 2.61 12.24 -14.79
C ASN A 78 3.43 13.20 -13.91
N ALA A 79 4.49 12.71 -13.28
CA ALA A 79 5.29 13.44 -12.30
C ALA A 79 6.18 14.46 -13.00
N THR A 80 6.06 15.70 -12.59
CA THR A 80 6.98 16.78 -12.99
C THR A 80 7.39 17.52 -11.74
N THR A 81 8.61 18.07 -11.70
CA THR A 81 9.10 18.82 -10.54
C THR A 81 8.12 19.90 -10.07
N LYS A 82 7.44 20.60 -10.99
CA LYS A 82 6.43 21.61 -10.63
C LYS A 82 5.18 21.03 -9.95
N LYS A 83 4.81 19.79 -10.25
CA LYS A 83 3.59 19.15 -9.73
C LYS A 83 3.82 18.47 -8.38
N VAL A 84 5.00 17.91 -8.15
CA VAL A 84 5.28 17.10 -6.96
C VAL A 84 6.11 17.83 -5.91
N ARG A 85 6.72 18.97 -6.23
CA ARG A 85 7.53 19.70 -5.25
C ARG A 85 6.69 20.16 -4.06
N GLY A 86 7.16 19.87 -2.84
CA GLY A 86 6.48 20.20 -1.59
C GLY A 86 5.28 19.31 -1.27
N LYS A 87 5.11 18.21 -2.04
CA LYS A 87 4.05 17.23 -1.83
C LYS A 87 4.59 15.96 -1.24
N THR A 88 3.76 15.24 -0.50
CA THR A 88 4.15 14.01 0.16
C THR A 88 3.86 12.79 -0.71
N LEU A 89 4.79 11.85 -0.73
CA LEU A 89 4.69 10.57 -1.42
C LEU A 89 4.87 9.46 -0.39
N GLU A 90 3.84 8.66 -0.22
CA GLU A 90 3.89 7.42 0.55
C GLU A 90 4.11 6.24 -0.40
N PHE A 91 5.12 5.43 -0.16
CA PHE A 91 5.39 4.26 -0.99
C PHE A 91 5.99 3.11 -0.21
N LYS A 92 5.79 1.90 -0.72
CA LYS A 92 6.41 0.69 -0.17
C LYS A 92 7.78 0.45 -0.80
N VAL A 93 8.82 0.42 0.03
CA VAL A 93 10.20 0.21 -0.42
C VAL A 93 10.35 -1.21 -0.98
N THR A 94 10.71 -1.32 -2.26
CA THR A 94 10.93 -2.62 -2.91
C THR A 94 12.39 -3.05 -2.89
N GLU A 95 13.32 -2.09 -2.85
CA GLU A 95 14.76 -2.30 -2.79
C GLU A 95 15.42 -1.11 -2.10
N VAL A 96 16.52 -1.34 -1.39
CA VAL A 96 17.36 -0.29 -0.82
C VAL A 96 18.70 -0.37 -1.53
N GLY A 97 19.06 0.69 -2.26
CA GLY A 97 20.34 0.80 -2.94
C GLY A 97 21.51 0.96 -1.96
N ASP A 98 22.71 0.61 -2.41
CA ASP A 98 23.92 0.69 -1.59
C ASP A 98 24.12 2.11 -1.04
N GLU A 99 24.37 2.18 0.28
CA GLU A 99 24.65 3.44 0.97
C GLU A 99 25.90 4.08 0.37
N SER A 100 25.72 5.19 -0.35
CA SER A 100 26.83 5.96 -0.89
C SER A 100 26.91 7.31 -0.19
N GLN A 101 28.05 8.01 -0.32
CA GLN A 101 28.19 9.39 0.17
C GLN A 101 27.20 10.36 -0.48
N MET A 102 26.49 9.94 -1.54
CA MET A 102 25.57 10.79 -2.31
C MET A 102 24.10 10.68 -1.85
N GLY A 103 23.71 9.68 -1.05
CA GLY A 103 22.32 9.50 -0.62
C GLY A 103 21.94 8.05 -0.33
N VAL A 104 20.73 7.86 0.21
CA VAL A 104 20.06 6.56 0.31
C VAL A 104 19.06 6.45 -0.83
N GLY A 105 19.26 5.50 -1.74
CA GLY A 105 18.32 5.21 -2.82
C GLY A 105 17.31 4.16 -2.39
N LEU A 106 16.02 4.46 -2.52
CA LEU A 106 14.93 3.53 -2.24
C LEU A 106 14.18 3.26 -3.53
N ALA A 107 14.12 2.01 -3.98
CA ALA A 107 13.29 1.66 -5.12
C ALA A 107 11.82 1.63 -4.69
N ALA A 108 10.98 2.25 -5.51
CA ALA A 108 9.54 2.27 -5.35
C ALA A 108 8.86 1.34 -6.38
N PRO A 109 7.62 0.88 -6.11
CA PRO A 109 6.84 0.13 -7.09
C PRO A 109 6.68 0.98 -8.35
N GLY A 110 6.86 0.40 -9.53
CA GLY A 110 6.78 1.14 -10.81
C GLY A 110 8.13 1.43 -11.46
N GLY A 111 9.23 1.07 -10.82
CA GLY A 111 10.57 1.09 -11.45
C GLY A 111 11.24 2.45 -11.43
N PHE A 112 11.00 3.21 -10.36
CA PHE A 112 11.68 4.48 -10.10
C PHE A 112 12.34 4.47 -8.72
N ASN A 113 13.31 5.35 -8.53
CA ASN A 113 14.05 5.47 -7.29
C ASN A 113 13.66 6.75 -6.54
N VAL A 114 13.61 6.67 -5.22
CA VAL A 114 13.48 7.81 -4.33
C VAL A 114 14.84 8.03 -3.67
N LEU A 115 15.43 9.20 -3.90
CA LEU A 115 16.74 9.58 -3.39
C LEU A 115 16.53 10.42 -2.13
N LEU A 116 16.96 9.88 -1.00
CA LEU A 116 16.93 10.56 0.30
C LEU A 116 18.31 11.05 0.71
N PRO A 117 18.42 12.17 1.44
CA PRO A 117 19.67 12.57 2.07
C PRO A 117 20.11 11.54 3.10
N VAL A 118 21.42 11.46 3.33
CA VAL A 118 22.02 10.49 4.25
C VAL A 118 21.74 10.92 5.70
N THR A 119 20.60 10.48 6.25
CA THR A 119 20.22 10.68 7.65
C THR A 119 20.23 9.36 8.42
N LYS A 120 20.29 9.42 9.76
CA LYS A 120 20.22 8.21 10.61
C LYS A 120 18.91 7.45 10.45
N GLU A 121 17.84 8.14 10.04
CA GLU A 121 16.51 7.57 9.85
C GLU A 121 16.40 6.92 8.47
N ALA A 122 16.91 7.58 7.42
CA ALA A 122 16.96 7.01 6.07
C ALA A 122 17.72 5.67 6.03
N ARG A 123 18.79 5.53 6.81
CA ARG A 123 19.58 4.28 6.91
C ARG A 123 18.85 3.13 7.64
N LYS A 124 17.80 3.42 8.39
CA LYS A 124 17.03 2.37 9.09
C LYS A 124 15.95 1.76 8.22
N ILE A 125 15.64 2.38 7.08
CA ILE A 125 14.61 1.93 6.16
C ILE A 125 15.01 0.60 5.54
N LYS A 126 14.08 -0.34 5.52
CA LYS A 126 14.27 -1.68 4.97
C LYS A 126 13.30 -1.95 3.83
N VAL A 127 13.65 -2.96 3.05
CA VAL A 127 12.73 -3.53 2.06
C VAL A 127 11.46 -3.99 2.75
N GLY A 128 10.31 -3.57 2.21
CA GLY A 128 8.99 -3.87 2.75
C GLY A 128 8.40 -2.80 3.66
N ASP A 129 9.20 -1.82 4.10
CA ASP A 129 8.71 -0.68 4.88
C ASP A 129 7.87 0.25 3.98
N THR A 130 6.85 0.84 4.56
CA THR A 130 6.10 1.95 3.94
C THR A 130 6.66 3.25 4.50
N VAL A 131 7.09 4.15 3.62
CA VAL A 131 7.75 5.41 4.00
C VAL A 131 7.03 6.56 3.32
N THR A 132 6.83 7.64 4.08
CA THR A 132 6.32 8.92 3.58
C THR A 132 7.48 9.90 3.42
N VAL A 133 7.56 10.54 2.26
CA VAL A 133 8.63 11.47 1.92
C VAL A 133 8.07 12.72 1.27
N GLU A 134 8.64 13.88 1.57
CA GLU A 134 8.36 15.12 0.84
C GLU A 134 9.17 15.16 -0.45
N CYS A 135 8.48 15.22 -1.59
CA CYS A 135 9.09 15.29 -2.90
C CYS A 135 9.66 16.68 -3.17
N ASN A 136 10.93 16.74 -3.58
CA ASN A 136 11.64 17.97 -3.92
C ASN A 136 11.75 18.18 -5.43
N ALA A 137 12.14 17.13 -6.16
CA ALA A 137 12.33 17.18 -7.60
C ALA A 137 12.17 15.80 -8.26
N VAL A 138 11.80 15.81 -9.54
CA VAL A 138 11.75 14.61 -10.40
C VAL A 138 12.83 14.76 -11.45
N GLY A 139 13.57 13.69 -11.69
CA GLY A 139 14.61 13.63 -12.70
C GLY A 139 14.85 12.20 -13.14
N ASP A 140 16.03 11.97 -13.68
CA ASP A 140 16.51 10.67 -14.13
C ASP A 140 17.91 10.45 -13.55
N THR A 141 18.20 9.22 -13.13
CA THR A 141 19.50 8.81 -12.61
C THR A 141 19.90 7.52 -13.31
N PHE A 142 20.91 7.57 -14.17
CA PHE A 142 21.41 6.44 -14.97
C PHE A 142 20.34 5.78 -15.86
N GLY A 143 19.38 6.55 -16.41
CA GLY A 143 18.29 6.04 -17.25
C GLY A 143 17.12 5.46 -16.45
N ILE A 144 17.12 5.63 -15.13
CA ILE A 144 16.04 5.23 -14.24
C ILE A 144 15.39 6.51 -13.69
N PRO A 145 14.06 6.66 -13.80
CA PRO A 145 13.34 7.77 -13.20
C PRO A 145 13.63 7.87 -11.71
N ALA A 146 13.90 9.08 -11.22
CA ALA A 146 14.27 9.32 -9.85
C ALA A 146 13.52 10.52 -9.25
N VAL A 147 13.16 10.41 -7.98
CA VAL A 147 12.54 11.47 -7.19
C VAL A 147 13.49 11.82 -6.06
N SER A 148 13.99 13.05 -6.05
CA SER A 148 14.70 13.60 -4.90
C SER A 148 13.67 13.96 -3.84
N ALA A 149 13.84 13.47 -2.61
CA ALA A 149 12.88 13.66 -1.54
C ALA A 149 13.57 13.78 -0.17
N THR A 150 12.82 14.22 0.83
CA THR A 150 13.24 14.30 2.24
C THR A 150 12.28 13.50 3.10
N LEU A 151 12.77 12.90 4.19
CA LEU A 151 11.87 12.25 5.15
C LEU A 151 11.06 13.31 5.88
N GLU A 152 9.78 13.00 6.10
CA GLU A 152 8.87 13.78 6.95
C GLU A 152 8.97 13.33 8.42
#